data_AF-A0A1Y2G1B2-F1
#
_entry.id   AF-A0A1Y2G1B2-F1
#
_cell.length_a   1.000
_cell.length_b   1.000
_cell.length_c   1.000
_cell.angle_alpha   90.00
_cell.angle_beta   90.00
_cell.angle_gamma   90.00
#
_symmetry.space_group_name_H-M   'P 1'
#
loop_
_entity.id
_entity.type
_entity.pdbx_description
1 polymer ?
#
loop_
_entity_poly.entity_id
_entity_poly.type
_entity_poly.pdbx_seq_one_letter_code
_entity_poly.pdbx_strand_id
1 'polypeptide(L)'
;MASNTKLDSTPAPPSTVEAGVQADLPSKSAESSAENPFDDPNPFTDAAAAPSVPSKESKSPAPSIHEASFAAGEYRAAFVVDSLGNIKSHDSVINSSPEALFYFIRKHTSISNQIVAHVRGTSRKTNLNGNAAFEEDFRFDITVDDVQGSSNEHLPLLYTAGEWERVDTRPAQAAIRLEDDTEAPSTDGKGALWEKFKLGGARVADDGYRAASTAVTNFKLKEELVARISKGAPGFVQPASLSDVSNPGSTYAPHLLHKGQFLDLGDAHSSTPLPPLHDREMTYTDSMRDRARREEDVRSVIEEYCACKNPLKELKVTRETYGWDWAALRAGIEAAAKSTFFAGEVYVEFNSAPTTIRIRPPGFFTAIRQLSIPAKIPLYLTLVYPTVLLAAACAPHFNTIRCATPLCRWLPLPAPSSTTLHTPSSALALAASLAPTRPAKVSRIPAAHQGEGEEMWVYMVGVQEGEWLKKWEKAICVAVGERVKGGVALKLQDGAREGTAKSVLRGYND
;
A
#
# COMPACT_ATOMS: atom_id res chain seq x y z
N MET A 1 -24.18 44.19 63.95
CA MET A 1 -23.88 44.65 62.58
C MET A 1 -23.71 43.39 61.74
N ALA A 2 -24.80 42.90 61.14
CA ALA A 2 -25.15 43.11 59.71
C ALA A 2 -24.23 42.25 58.80
N SER A 3 -24.68 41.37 57.90
CA SER A 3 -26.00 40.97 57.41
C SER A 3 -25.85 39.64 56.63
N ASN A 4 -26.95 38.91 56.54
CA ASN A 4 -27.20 37.74 55.68
C ASN A 4 -26.75 37.90 54.21
N THR A 5 -26.41 36.79 53.53
CA THR A 5 -27.26 36.25 52.44
C THR A 5 -26.78 34.87 51.94
N LYS A 6 -27.75 33.96 51.89
CA LYS A 6 -27.73 32.58 51.39
C LYS A 6 -28.57 32.60 50.10
N LEU A 7 -28.07 32.09 48.98
CA LEU A 7 -28.86 31.91 47.76
C LEU A 7 -28.54 30.53 47.18
N ASP A 8 -29.60 29.74 47.15
CA ASP A 8 -29.75 28.38 46.66
C ASP A 8 -30.69 28.52 45.45
N SER A 9 -30.37 27.95 44.29
CA SER A 9 -31.26 27.97 43.14
C SER A 9 -31.07 26.73 42.28
N THR A 10 -31.96 25.77 42.50
CA THR A 10 -32.27 24.61 41.65
C THR A 10 -33.08 25.06 40.42
N PRO A 11 -32.81 24.57 39.20
CA PRO A 11 -33.71 24.76 38.07
C PRO A 11 -34.73 23.61 37.93
N ALA A 12 -35.99 23.99 37.69
CA ALA A 12 -37.12 23.12 37.40
C ALA A 12 -37.19 22.75 35.89
N PRO A 13 -37.85 21.63 35.51
CA PRO A 13 -37.93 21.15 34.14
C PRO A 13 -39.05 21.83 33.31
N PRO A 14 -38.95 21.86 31.96
CA PRO A 14 -39.95 22.47 31.11
C PRO A 14 -41.17 21.56 30.84
N SER A 15 -42.31 22.23 30.82
CA SER A 15 -43.68 21.77 30.60
C SER A 15 -43.95 21.28 29.17
N THR A 16 -44.65 20.14 29.10
CA THR A 16 -45.32 19.57 27.93
C THR A 16 -46.50 20.43 27.50
N VAL A 17 -46.58 20.77 26.20
CA VAL A 17 -47.76 21.40 25.59
C VAL A 17 -48.32 20.43 24.55
N GLU A 18 -49.48 19.86 24.84
CA GLU A 18 -50.33 19.14 23.91
C GLU A 18 -50.99 20.12 22.94
N ALA A 19 -50.91 19.83 21.64
CA ALA A 19 -51.75 20.44 20.62
C ALA A 19 -52.31 19.31 19.75
N GLY A 20 -53.61 19.04 19.93
CA GLY A 20 -54.38 18.15 19.08
C GLY A 20 -54.73 18.82 17.77
N VAL A 21 -54.62 18.08 16.66
CA VAL A 21 -55.30 18.38 15.41
C VAL A 21 -55.87 17.08 14.86
N GLN A 22 -57.16 17.14 14.59
CA GLN A 22 -58.08 16.11 14.17
C GLN A 22 -58.47 16.41 12.72
N ALA A 23 -58.26 15.46 11.82
CA ALA A 23 -58.79 15.37 10.45
C ALA A 23 -58.24 14.05 9.87
N ASP A 24 -58.86 13.29 8.99
CA ASP A 24 -60.25 13.04 8.63
C ASP A 24 -60.15 11.79 7.72
N LEU A 25 -61.11 10.87 7.80
CA LEU A 25 -61.14 9.67 6.95
C LEU A 25 -61.37 10.05 5.47
N PRO A 26 -61.02 9.17 4.52
CA PRO A 26 -62.13 8.44 3.92
C PRO A 26 -61.89 6.95 3.71
N SER A 27 -62.97 6.22 3.97
CA SER A 27 -63.24 4.84 3.58
C SER A 27 -63.52 4.69 2.08
N LYS A 28 -63.11 3.54 1.50
CA LYS A 28 -64.00 2.45 1.03
C LYS A 28 -63.67 1.88 -0.38
N SER A 29 -63.67 0.54 -0.44
CA SER A 29 -64.04 -0.38 -1.56
C SER A 29 -63.11 -0.45 -2.79
N ALA A 30 -62.82 -1.59 -3.46
CA ALA A 30 -63.36 -2.95 -3.45
C ALA A 30 -62.31 -3.96 -4.05
N GLU A 31 -62.26 -5.20 -3.56
CA GLU A 31 -62.51 -6.49 -4.25
C GLU A 31 -61.69 -6.88 -5.51
N SER A 32 -60.96 -8.01 -5.41
CA SER A 32 -61.09 -9.27 -6.20
C SER A 32 -59.77 -10.05 -6.10
N SER A 33 -59.66 -11.19 -5.40
CA SER A 33 -60.11 -12.56 -5.75
C SER A 33 -59.40 -13.19 -6.97
N ALA A 34 -58.49 -14.14 -6.69
CA ALA A 34 -58.15 -15.36 -7.44
C ALA A 34 -56.90 -15.98 -6.78
N GLU A 35 -57.01 -16.87 -5.79
CA GLU A 35 -57.15 -18.34 -5.94
C GLU A 35 -56.28 -18.98 -7.03
N ASN A 36 -55.27 -19.75 -6.61
CA ASN A 36 -55.04 -21.10 -7.12
C ASN A 36 -54.24 -21.95 -6.11
N PRO A 37 -54.76 -23.13 -5.72
CA PRO A 37 -54.10 -24.07 -4.83
C PRO A 37 -53.43 -25.21 -5.62
N PHE A 38 -52.29 -25.71 -5.15
CA PHE A 38 -51.85 -27.08 -5.43
C PHE A 38 -50.99 -27.56 -4.25
N ASP A 39 -51.66 -28.26 -3.35
CA ASP A 39 -51.06 -29.27 -2.49
C ASP A 39 -50.77 -30.51 -3.34
N ASP A 40 -49.62 -31.15 -3.12
CA ASP A 40 -49.57 -32.61 -3.08
C ASP A 40 -48.39 -33.08 -2.19
N PRO A 41 -48.62 -34.08 -1.30
CA PRO A 41 -47.62 -34.61 -0.38
C PRO A 41 -47.07 -35.98 -0.84
N ASN A 42 -45.84 -36.33 -0.47
CA ASN A 42 -45.58 -37.63 0.21
C ASN A 42 -44.11 -37.83 0.69
N PRO A 43 -43.90 -38.76 1.65
CA PRO A 43 -42.76 -38.86 2.56
C PRO A 43 -41.82 -40.05 2.24
N PHE A 44 -41.05 -40.50 3.25
CA PHE A 44 -40.00 -41.54 3.35
C PHE A 44 -38.58 -40.95 3.33
N THR A 45 -37.65 -41.19 4.27
CA THR A 45 -37.59 -42.15 5.39
C THR A 45 -36.45 -41.79 6.36
N ASP A 46 -36.61 -42.23 7.60
CA ASP A 46 -35.61 -42.31 8.67
C ASP A 46 -34.34 -43.10 8.28
N ALA A 47 -33.18 -42.67 8.79
CA ALA A 47 -32.10 -43.57 9.21
C ALA A 47 -31.08 -42.90 10.14
N ALA A 48 -31.17 -43.29 11.42
CA ALA A 48 -30.10 -43.72 12.31
C ALA A 48 -28.99 -42.75 12.79
N ALA A 49 -28.78 -42.83 14.11
CA ALA A 49 -27.95 -42.00 14.95
C ALA A 49 -26.54 -42.56 15.22
N ALA A 50 -25.66 -41.61 15.58
CA ALA A 50 -24.49 -41.68 16.49
C ALA A 50 -23.18 -42.37 16.02
N PRO A 51 -22.00 -42.10 16.64
CA PRO A 51 -21.69 -41.14 17.71
C PRO A 51 -20.53 -40.16 17.43
N SER A 52 -20.52 -39.09 18.22
CA SER A 52 -19.44 -38.13 18.43
C SER A 52 -18.20 -38.74 19.09
N VAL A 53 -17.01 -38.39 18.59
CA VAL A 53 -15.72 -38.52 19.31
C VAL A 53 -14.97 -37.18 19.20
N PRO A 54 -14.39 -36.68 20.30
CA PRO A 54 -13.73 -35.37 20.35
C PRO A 54 -12.25 -35.48 20.02
N SER A 55 -11.66 -34.43 19.45
CA SER A 55 -10.40 -33.82 19.94
C SER A 55 -9.69 -32.97 18.87
N LYS A 56 -9.34 -31.76 19.34
CA LYS A 56 -8.02 -31.10 19.25
C LYS A 56 -7.53 -30.48 17.94
N GLU A 57 -7.02 -29.27 18.19
CA GLU A 57 -5.91 -28.58 17.55
C GLU A 57 -6.24 -27.80 16.28
N SER A 58 -6.27 -26.48 16.44
CA SER A 58 -6.42 -25.48 15.38
C SER A 58 -5.23 -25.56 14.42
N LYS A 59 -5.34 -26.50 13.49
CA LYS A 59 -4.49 -26.62 12.31
C LYS A 59 -4.81 -25.43 11.41
N SER A 60 -3.81 -24.59 11.15
CA SER A 60 -3.92 -23.48 10.19
C SER A 60 -4.61 -23.96 8.91
N PRO A 61 -5.54 -23.16 8.34
CA PRO A 61 -6.29 -23.56 7.15
C PRO A 61 -5.30 -23.92 6.03
N ALA A 62 -5.50 -25.12 5.45
CA ALA A 62 -4.75 -25.54 4.28
C ALA A 62 -4.92 -24.48 3.17
N PRO A 63 -3.85 -24.15 2.42
CA PRO A 63 -3.94 -23.15 1.37
C PRO A 63 -5.01 -23.58 0.35
N SER A 64 -5.98 -22.70 0.08
CA SER A 64 -7.04 -22.95 -0.89
C SER A 64 -6.44 -23.04 -2.29
N ILE A 65 -6.47 -24.24 -2.87
CA ILE A 65 -6.07 -24.45 -4.27
C ILE A 65 -7.29 -24.10 -5.14
N HIS A 66 -7.16 -23.07 -5.98
CA HIS A 66 -8.14 -22.81 -7.01
C HIS A 66 -7.76 -23.58 -8.28
N GLU A 67 -8.56 -24.59 -8.61
CA GLU A 67 -8.35 -25.44 -9.79
C GLU A 67 -8.77 -24.71 -11.08
N ALA A 68 -8.02 -24.96 -12.16
CA ALA A 68 -8.31 -24.40 -13.47
C ALA A 68 -9.58 -25.05 -14.03
N SER A 69 -10.63 -24.26 -14.28
CA SER A 69 -11.86 -24.72 -14.92
C SER A 69 -12.04 -23.98 -16.24
N PHE A 70 -12.34 -24.73 -17.30
CA PHE A 70 -12.54 -24.25 -18.67
C PHE A 70 -14.05 -24.16 -19.03
N ALA A 71 -14.91 -23.82 -18.08
CA ALA A 71 -16.32 -23.62 -18.37
C ALA A 71 -16.58 -22.20 -18.90
N ALA A 72 -17.14 -22.09 -20.12
CA ALA A 72 -17.60 -20.86 -20.78
C ALA A 72 -16.55 -19.84 -21.27
N GLY A 73 -15.34 -20.29 -21.63
CA GLY A 73 -14.41 -19.49 -22.45
C GLY A 73 -13.59 -18.42 -21.73
N GLU A 74 -13.78 -18.22 -20.42
CA GLU A 74 -12.88 -17.40 -19.60
C GLU A 74 -11.80 -18.30 -18.99
N TYR A 75 -10.57 -18.16 -19.47
CA TYR A 75 -9.43 -18.92 -18.93
C TYR A 75 -9.19 -18.53 -17.46
N ARG A 76 -9.29 -19.52 -16.55
CA ARG A 76 -9.01 -19.37 -15.11
C ARG A 76 -7.70 -20.05 -14.76
N ALA A 77 -6.66 -19.26 -14.53
CA ALA A 77 -5.36 -19.79 -14.12
C ALA A 77 -5.41 -20.45 -12.74
N ALA A 78 -4.67 -21.54 -12.55
CA ALA A 78 -4.48 -22.17 -11.25
C ALA A 78 -3.49 -21.37 -10.39
N PHE A 79 -3.87 -21.03 -9.17
CA PHE A 79 -2.99 -20.34 -8.22
C PHE A 79 -3.28 -20.75 -6.78
N VAL A 80 -2.30 -20.48 -5.92
CA VAL A 80 -2.33 -20.73 -4.48
C VAL A 80 -2.09 -19.41 -3.76
N VAL A 81 -2.92 -19.12 -2.77
CA VAL A 81 -2.78 -17.96 -1.90
C VAL A 81 -2.15 -18.42 -0.59
N ASP A 82 -1.08 -17.76 -0.15
CA ASP A 82 -0.47 -18.07 1.16
C ASP A 82 -1.16 -17.32 2.32
N SER A 83 -0.76 -17.61 3.55
CA SER A 83 -1.36 -17.02 4.75
C SER A 83 -1.19 -15.50 4.85
N LEU A 84 -0.29 -14.91 4.07
CA LEU A 84 -0.08 -13.47 3.96
C LEU A 84 -0.81 -12.89 2.72
N GLY A 85 -1.67 -13.69 2.08
CA GLY A 85 -2.39 -13.34 0.87
C GLY A 85 -1.53 -13.38 -0.41
N ASN A 86 -0.23 -13.67 -0.35
CA ASN A 86 0.60 -13.63 -1.55
C ASN A 86 0.17 -14.72 -2.51
N ILE A 87 0.19 -14.38 -3.79
CA ILE A 87 -0.31 -15.26 -4.84
C ILE A 87 0.88 -15.98 -5.49
N LYS A 88 0.79 -17.30 -5.59
CA LYS A 88 1.77 -18.16 -6.27
C LYS A 88 1.05 -18.91 -7.38
N SER A 89 1.54 -18.82 -8.61
CA SER A 89 0.99 -19.59 -9.73
C SER A 89 2.06 -20.38 -10.45
N HIS A 90 1.66 -21.58 -10.87
CA HIS A 90 2.44 -22.57 -11.61
C HIS A 90 1.76 -22.98 -12.92
N ASP A 91 0.76 -22.23 -13.35
CA ASP A 91 -0.05 -22.61 -14.49
C ASP A 91 0.78 -22.53 -15.79
N SER A 92 0.76 -23.60 -16.60
CA SER A 92 1.54 -23.65 -17.84
C SER A 92 1.09 -22.60 -18.85
N VAL A 93 -0.21 -22.29 -18.90
CA VAL A 93 -0.76 -21.38 -19.92
C VAL A 93 -0.32 -19.94 -19.66
N ILE A 94 -0.37 -19.43 -18.42
CA ILE A 94 0.20 -18.10 -18.10
C ILE A 94 1.72 -18.06 -18.29
N ASN A 95 2.43 -19.19 -18.19
CA ASN A 95 3.88 -19.21 -18.38
C ASN A 95 4.29 -19.15 -19.86
N SER A 96 3.38 -19.48 -20.77
CA SER A 96 3.61 -19.55 -22.22
C SER A 96 2.90 -18.45 -23.00
N SER A 97 1.78 -17.91 -22.50
CA SER A 97 1.00 -16.88 -23.18
C SER A 97 1.17 -15.51 -22.49
N PRO A 98 1.77 -14.50 -23.16
CA PRO A 98 1.95 -13.18 -22.57
C PRO A 98 0.62 -12.50 -22.25
N GLU A 99 -0.40 -12.69 -23.09
CA GLU A 99 -1.75 -12.14 -22.86
C GLU A 99 -2.43 -12.73 -21.63
N ALA A 100 -2.36 -14.07 -21.47
CA ALA A 100 -2.93 -14.74 -20.30
C ALA A 100 -2.21 -14.28 -19.01
N LEU A 101 -0.89 -14.07 -19.08
CA LEU A 101 -0.09 -13.58 -17.96
C LEU A 101 -0.42 -12.13 -17.61
N PHE A 102 -0.54 -11.24 -18.60
CA PHE A 102 -0.92 -9.84 -18.39
C PHE A 102 -2.32 -9.72 -17.79
N TYR A 103 -3.28 -10.48 -18.31
CA TYR A 103 -4.64 -10.53 -17.76
C TYR A 103 -4.64 -11.06 -16.32
N PHE A 104 -3.90 -12.14 -16.05
CA PHE A 104 -3.74 -12.69 -14.70
C PHE A 104 -3.19 -11.66 -13.71
N ILE A 105 -2.12 -10.95 -14.08
CA ILE A 105 -1.54 -9.89 -13.26
C ILE A 105 -2.58 -8.80 -13.01
N ARG A 106 -3.21 -8.28 -14.07
CA ARG A 106 -4.20 -7.19 -13.98
C ARG A 106 -5.42 -7.56 -13.11
N LYS A 107 -5.92 -8.79 -13.24
CA LYS A 107 -7.04 -9.32 -12.45
C LYS A 107 -6.70 -9.45 -10.97
N HIS A 108 -5.49 -9.87 -10.64
CA HIS A 108 -5.09 -10.01 -9.25
C HIS A 108 -4.62 -8.72 -8.62
N THR A 109 -4.10 -7.77 -9.40
CA THR A 109 -3.71 -6.46 -8.91
C THR A 109 -4.90 -5.50 -8.72
N SER A 110 -6.04 -5.75 -9.37
CA SER A 110 -7.26 -4.97 -9.13
C SER A 110 -7.91 -5.25 -7.77
N ILE A 111 -7.59 -6.38 -7.14
CA ILE A 111 -7.96 -6.64 -5.75
C ILE A 111 -7.19 -5.63 -4.88
N SER A 112 -7.81 -4.92 -3.94
CA SER A 112 -7.08 -3.97 -3.09
C SER A 112 -6.08 -4.66 -2.17
N ASN A 113 -5.01 -3.95 -1.78
CA ASN A 113 -4.17 -4.40 -0.67
C ASN A 113 -4.93 -4.16 0.63
N GLN A 114 -4.97 -5.16 1.50
CA GLN A 114 -5.32 -4.95 2.89
C GLN A 114 -4.13 -4.29 3.57
N ILE A 115 -4.34 -3.13 4.19
CA ILE A 115 -3.30 -2.44 4.96
C ILE A 115 -3.72 -2.53 6.41
N VAL A 116 -2.80 -2.99 7.26
CA VAL A 116 -3.02 -3.14 8.69
C VAL A 116 -2.02 -2.24 9.41
N ALA A 117 -2.53 -1.32 10.23
CA ALA A 117 -1.73 -0.53 11.15
C ALA A 117 -1.64 -1.29 12.48
N HIS A 118 -0.46 -1.80 12.81
CA HIS A 118 -0.17 -2.38 14.11
C HIS A 118 0.20 -1.26 15.08
N VAL A 119 -0.62 -1.06 16.10
CA VAL A 119 -0.40 -0.03 17.12
C VAL A 119 -0.01 -0.72 18.42
N ARG A 120 1.17 -0.36 18.95
CA ARG A 120 1.72 -0.92 20.18
C ARG A 120 2.13 0.18 21.15
N GLY A 121 1.69 0.08 22.40
CA GLY A 121 2.10 0.98 23.48
C GLY A 121 2.96 0.26 24.50
N THR A 122 4.09 0.86 24.87
CA THR A 122 4.97 0.33 25.93
C THR A 122 5.21 1.37 27.00
N SER A 123 5.07 0.99 28.27
CA SER A 123 5.51 1.82 29.40
C SER A 123 6.72 1.21 30.09
N ARG A 124 7.57 2.09 30.61
CA ARG A 124 8.65 1.69 31.51
C ARG A 124 8.07 1.57 32.91
N LYS A 125 8.08 0.37 33.48
CA LYS A 125 7.79 0.15 34.90
C LYS A 125 9.09 -0.17 35.64
N THR A 126 9.34 0.53 36.73
CA THR A 126 10.40 0.18 37.68
C THR A 126 9.87 -0.89 38.61
N ASN A 127 10.43 -2.10 38.52
CA ASN A 127 10.13 -3.16 39.47
C ASN A 127 10.61 -2.78 40.88
N LEU A 128 10.13 -3.47 41.91
CA LEU A 128 10.55 -3.27 43.32
C LEU A 128 12.07 -3.33 43.52
N ASN A 129 12.77 -4.02 42.62
CA ASN A 129 14.23 -4.16 42.63
C ASN A 129 14.97 -2.98 41.95
N GLY A 130 14.26 -1.93 41.52
CA GLY A 130 14.83 -0.79 40.78
C GLY A 130 15.12 -1.07 39.30
N ASN A 131 14.94 -2.31 38.83
CA ASN A 131 15.12 -2.65 37.42
C ASN A 131 13.96 -2.12 36.57
N ALA A 132 14.28 -1.31 35.56
CA ALA A 132 13.33 -0.86 34.56
C ALA A 132 13.01 -2.00 33.58
N ALA A 133 11.77 -2.46 33.56
CA ALA A 133 11.25 -3.37 32.54
C ALA A 133 10.28 -2.61 31.63
N PHE A 134 10.32 -2.91 30.33
CA PHE A 134 9.32 -2.43 29.38
C PHE A 134 8.15 -3.40 29.41
N GLU A 135 6.97 -2.91 29.79
CA GLU A 135 5.73 -3.67 29.72
C GLU A 135 4.88 -3.18 28.55
N GLU A 136 4.37 -4.13 27.78
CA GLU A 136 3.40 -3.85 26.72
C GLU A 136 2.02 -3.60 27.35
N ASP A 137 1.58 -2.34 27.28
CA ASP A 137 0.30 -1.92 27.86
C ASP A 137 -0.86 -2.26 26.92
N PHE A 138 -0.69 -2.03 25.62
CA PHE A 138 -1.70 -2.32 24.62
C PHE A 138 -1.10 -2.72 23.28
N ARG A 139 -1.85 -3.54 22.54
CA ARG A 139 -1.55 -3.95 21.17
C ARG A 139 -2.82 -4.33 20.44
N PHE A 140 -3.13 -3.58 19.40
CA PHE A 140 -4.27 -3.80 18.53
C PHE A 140 -3.92 -3.48 17.09
N ASP A 141 -4.72 -4.03 16.18
CA ASP A 141 -4.54 -3.88 14.75
C ASP A 141 -5.69 -3.04 14.20
N ILE A 142 -5.40 -2.04 13.37
CA ILE A 142 -6.42 -1.28 12.66
C ILE A 142 -6.34 -1.69 11.21
N THR A 143 -7.39 -2.31 10.70
CA THR A 143 -7.46 -2.54 9.27
C THR A 143 -7.87 -1.24 8.60
N VAL A 144 -7.01 -0.78 7.69
CA VAL A 144 -7.29 0.31 6.75
C VAL A 144 -8.16 -0.27 5.63
N ASP A 145 -9.31 -0.81 6.02
CA ASP A 145 -10.29 -1.35 5.08
C ASP A 145 -11.14 -0.22 4.49
N ASP A 146 -11.54 -0.45 3.25
CA ASP A 146 -12.64 0.21 2.57
C ASP A 146 -12.45 1.70 2.17
N VAL A 147 -11.28 1.98 1.60
CA VAL A 147 -11.09 3.20 0.80
C VAL A 147 -11.58 3.04 -0.65
N GLN A 148 -11.96 1.85 -1.12
CA GLN A 148 -12.51 1.67 -2.46
C GLN A 148 -13.91 1.07 -2.38
N GLY A 149 -14.94 1.93 -2.37
CA GLY A 149 -16.31 1.49 -2.55
C GLY A 149 -16.49 0.93 -3.96
N SER A 150 -16.26 -0.38 -4.12
CA SER A 150 -16.59 -1.33 -5.21
C SER A 150 -16.57 -0.91 -6.70
N SER A 151 -16.25 0.33 -7.07
CA SER A 151 -16.19 0.71 -8.47
C SER A 151 -14.91 0.12 -9.07
N ASN A 152 -15.08 -0.98 -9.81
CA ASN A 152 -14.06 -1.68 -10.61
C ASN A 152 -13.27 -0.79 -11.61
N GLU A 153 -13.53 0.50 -11.63
CA GLU A 153 -12.95 1.47 -12.56
C GLU A 153 -11.53 1.93 -12.15
N HIS A 154 -11.05 1.55 -10.97
CA HIS A 154 -9.75 1.98 -10.48
C HIS A 154 -8.69 0.92 -10.75
N LEU A 155 -8.27 0.87 -12.02
CA LEU A 155 -7.14 0.04 -12.42
C LEU A 155 -5.86 0.53 -11.72
N PRO A 156 -5.11 -0.38 -11.08
CA PRO A 156 -3.84 -0.04 -10.47
C PRO A 156 -2.82 0.37 -11.55
N LEU A 157 -1.82 1.16 -11.16
CA LEU A 157 -0.74 1.54 -12.06
C LEU A 157 0.28 0.40 -12.11
N LEU A 158 0.37 -0.26 -13.26
CA LEU A 158 1.43 -1.21 -13.56
C LEU A 158 2.61 -0.45 -14.16
N TYR A 159 3.81 -0.72 -13.66
CA TYR A 159 5.04 -0.16 -14.18
C TYR A 159 6.19 -1.12 -13.96
N THR A 160 7.22 -0.99 -14.78
CA THR A 160 8.49 -1.65 -14.52
C THR A 160 9.26 -0.76 -13.52
N ALA A 161 9.83 -1.37 -12.49
CA ALA A 161 11.03 -0.87 -11.84
C ALA A 161 12.09 -0.83 -12.93
N GLY A 162 12.12 0.27 -13.67
CA GLY A 162 12.95 0.41 -14.85
C GLY A 162 14.44 0.31 -14.53
N GLU A 163 15.24 0.61 -15.54
CA GLU A 163 16.70 0.70 -15.45
C GLU A 163 17.22 1.72 -14.41
N TRP A 164 16.35 2.49 -13.77
CA TRP A 164 16.70 3.50 -12.76
C TRP A 164 17.30 2.93 -11.46
N GLU A 165 17.11 1.63 -11.19
CA GLU A 165 17.82 0.90 -10.12
C GLU A 165 19.03 0.10 -10.66
N ARG A 166 19.20 0.02 -11.99
CA ARG A 166 20.50 -0.24 -12.62
C ARG A 166 21.28 1.08 -12.59
N VAL A 167 21.88 1.39 -11.44
CA VAL A 167 23.13 2.15 -11.46
C VAL A 167 24.06 1.38 -12.39
N ASP A 168 24.35 1.96 -13.55
CA ASP A 168 25.31 1.43 -14.51
C ASP A 168 26.61 1.09 -13.81
N THR A 169 26.86 -0.19 -13.58
CA THR A 169 28.22 -0.71 -13.36
C THR A 169 28.97 -0.87 -14.69
N ARG A 170 28.57 -0.15 -15.73
CA ARG A 170 29.33 0.04 -16.97
C ARG A 170 29.73 1.51 -17.05
N PRO A 171 30.99 1.86 -16.80
CA PRO A 171 31.41 3.25 -16.96
C PRO A 171 31.23 3.67 -18.42
N ALA A 172 30.61 4.83 -18.59
CA ALA A 172 30.52 5.56 -19.85
C ALA A 172 31.92 5.68 -20.47
N GLN A 173 32.16 4.95 -21.56
CA GLN A 173 33.38 5.08 -22.38
C GLN A 173 33.27 6.12 -23.49
N ALA A 174 32.24 6.96 -23.50
CA ALA A 174 32.06 7.97 -24.55
C ALA A 174 31.89 9.36 -23.95
N ALA A 175 33.03 10.04 -23.75
CA ALA A 175 33.22 11.50 -23.87
C ALA A 175 34.33 12.03 -22.93
N ILE A 176 35.55 11.48 -23.02
CA ILE A 176 36.77 12.28 -22.78
C ILE A 176 37.77 11.88 -23.88
N ARG A 177 37.54 12.41 -25.09
CA ARG A 177 38.65 12.68 -26.01
C ARG A 177 39.22 14.00 -25.52
N LEU A 178 40.19 13.93 -24.62
CA LEU A 178 41.09 15.05 -24.40
C LEU A 178 41.98 15.10 -25.63
N GLU A 179 41.85 16.20 -26.37
CA GLU A 179 42.78 16.61 -27.39
C GLU A 179 44.19 16.63 -26.77
N ASP A 180 45.09 15.88 -27.40
CA ASP A 180 46.52 16.04 -27.26
C ASP A 180 46.87 17.48 -27.64
N ASP A 181 47.40 18.24 -26.70
CA ASP A 181 48.34 19.32 -27.01
C ASP A 181 49.36 19.43 -25.86
N THR A 182 50.56 18.91 -26.15
CA THR A 182 51.88 19.49 -25.86
C THR A 182 52.06 20.31 -24.59
N GLU A 183 52.80 19.77 -23.62
CA GLU A 183 54.17 20.19 -23.27
C GLU A 183 54.63 19.49 -21.97
N ALA A 184 55.69 18.68 -22.08
CA ALA A 184 56.34 18.02 -20.96
C ALA A 184 57.47 18.89 -20.40
N PRO A 185 57.64 18.96 -19.07
CA PRO A 185 58.96 19.12 -18.49
C PRO A 185 59.44 17.81 -17.86
N SER A 186 60.66 17.44 -18.23
CA SER A 186 61.43 16.35 -17.62
C SER A 186 61.57 16.55 -16.11
N THR A 187 61.41 15.50 -15.33
CA THR A 187 62.27 15.29 -14.16
C THR A 187 62.54 13.80 -13.96
N ASP A 188 63.85 13.55 -13.87
CA ASP A 188 64.50 12.29 -13.61
C ASP A 188 64.13 11.68 -12.26
N GLY A 189 64.22 10.35 -12.23
CA GLY A 189 64.73 9.66 -11.05
C GLY A 189 63.70 9.33 -9.97
N LYS A 190 62.94 8.25 -10.20
CA LYS A 190 62.56 7.24 -9.18
C LYS A 190 61.85 6.04 -9.83
N GLY A 191 62.60 5.33 -10.67
CA GLY A 191 62.26 3.96 -11.04
C GLY A 191 62.80 3.00 -9.99
N ALA A 192 61.92 2.41 -9.18
CA ALA A 192 62.09 1.09 -8.54
C ALA A 192 60.93 0.77 -7.57
N LEU A 193 59.68 0.71 -8.07
CA LEU A 193 58.60 0.01 -7.33
C LEU A 193 57.39 -0.41 -8.17
N TRP A 194 57.30 -0.01 -9.44
CA TRP A 194 56.14 -0.33 -10.29
C TRP A 194 56.36 -1.44 -11.33
N GLU A 195 57.57 -1.96 -11.47
CA GLU A 195 57.89 -3.01 -12.46
C GLU A 195 57.54 -4.44 -12.03
N LYS A 196 57.13 -4.68 -10.78
CA LYS A 196 56.77 -6.03 -10.29
C LYS A 196 55.31 -6.44 -10.44
N PHE A 197 54.46 -5.61 -11.05
CA PHE A 197 53.02 -5.92 -11.25
C PHE A 197 52.62 -6.27 -12.69
N LYS A 198 53.57 -6.48 -13.61
CA LYS A 198 53.26 -6.72 -15.04
C LYS A 198 53.15 -8.18 -15.49
N LEU A 199 53.19 -9.16 -14.59
CA LEU A 199 52.98 -10.56 -14.97
C LEU A 199 51.89 -11.22 -14.14
N GLY A 200 50.66 -11.17 -14.68
CA GLY A 200 49.56 -12.05 -14.29
C GLY A 200 48.40 -11.34 -13.58
N GLY A 201 47.34 -11.02 -14.34
CA GLY A 201 46.01 -10.84 -13.76
C GLY A 201 45.38 -9.45 -13.86
N ALA A 202 45.32 -8.86 -15.06
CA ALA A 202 44.55 -7.63 -15.32
C ALA A 202 43.04 -7.75 -15.02
N ARG A 203 42.50 -8.95 -14.74
CA ARG A 203 41.11 -9.15 -14.31
C ARG A 203 40.88 -9.02 -12.80
N VAL A 204 41.90 -9.15 -11.95
CA VAL A 204 41.71 -9.17 -10.47
C VAL A 204 41.79 -7.77 -9.86
N ALA A 205 42.56 -6.85 -10.46
CA ALA A 205 42.66 -5.47 -9.99
C ALA A 205 41.36 -4.67 -10.24
N ASP A 206 40.65 -4.98 -11.33
CA ASP A 206 39.43 -4.28 -11.74
C ASP A 206 38.23 -4.64 -10.84
N ASP A 207 38.13 -5.90 -10.41
CA ASP A 207 37.11 -6.36 -9.47
C ASP A 207 37.36 -5.81 -8.05
N GLY A 208 38.62 -5.69 -7.64
CA GLY A 208 39.00 -5.08 -6.36
C GLY A 208 38.67 -3.59 -6.28
N TYR A 209 38.89 -2.84 -7.37
CA TYR A 209 38.57 -1.42 -7.44
C TYR A 209 37.06 -1.17 -7.51
N ARG A 210 36.31 -2.03 -8.22
CA ARG A 210 34.84 -1.98 -8.29
C ARG A 210 34.18 -2.29 -6.95
N ALA A 211 34.66 -3.30 -6.22
CA ALA A 211 34.17 -3.64 -4.90
C ALA A 211 34.50 -2.55 -3.86
N ALA A 212 35.68 -1.94 -3.94
CA ALA A 212 36.06 -0.83 -3.06
C ALA A 212 35.22 0.44 -3.32
N SER A 213 34.95 0.76 -4.60
CA SER A 213 34.14 1.93 -4.97
C SER A 213 32.67 1.80 -4.54
N THR A 214 32.06 0.63 -4.75
CA THR A 214 30.70 0.34 -4.27
C THR A 214 30.60 0.23 -2.76
N ALA A 215 31.64 -0.25 -2.08
CA ALA A 215 31.69 -0.25 -0.61
C ALA A 215 31.76 1.18 -0.06
N VAL A 216 32.54 2.06 -0.67
CA VAL A 216 32.70 3.47 -0.24
C VAL A 216 31.41 4.28 -0.47
N THR A 217 30.70 4.07 -1.57
CA THR A 217 29.41 4.76 -1.82
C THR A 217 28.31 4.24 -0.91
N ASN A 218 28.22 2.93 -0.68
CA ASN A 218 27.27 2.35 0.27
C ASN A 218 27.58 2.73 1.73
N PHE A 219 28.86 2.88 2.07
CA PHE A 219 29.27 3.36 3.39
C PHE A 219 28.89 4.83 3.60
N LYS A 220 29.14 5.70 2.61
CA LYS A 220 28.71 7.10 2.66
C LYS A 220 27.18 7.26 2.71
N LEU A 221 26.43 6.48 1.92
CA LEU A 221 24.97 6.49 1.96
C LEU A 221 24.44 6.02 3.32
N LYS A 222 25.08 5.02 3.95
CA LYS A 222 24.74 4.58 5.30
C LYS A 222 25.12 5.59 6.38
N GLU A 223 26.29 6.23 6.29
CA GLU A 223 26.67 7.32 7.20
C GLU A 223 25.75 8.52 7.07
N GLU A 224 25.34 8.87 5.85
CA GLU A 224 24.40 9.95 5.61
C GLU A 224 23.00 9.62 6.13
N LEU A 225 22.54 8.38 5.93
CA LEU A 225 21.29 7.88 6.50
C LEU A 225 21.32 7.92 8.04
N VAL A 226 22.41 7.45 8.65
CA VAL A 226 22.60 7.46 10.12
C VAL A 226 22.73 8.88 10.66
N ALA A 227 23.41 9.78 9.96
CA ALA A 227 23.53 11.19 10.31
C ALA A 227 22.21 11.97 10.14
N ARG A 228 21.32 11.52 9.25
CA ARG A 228 19.96 12.06 9.10
C ARG A 228 19.04 11.56 10.21
N ILE A 229 19.11 10.28 10.54
CA ILE A 229 18.37 9.67 11.66
C ILE A 229 18.79 10.31 12.99
N SER A 230 20.09 10.56 13.21
CA SER A 230 20.58 11.18 14.44
C SER A 230 20.22 12.67 14.60
N LYS A 231 19.84 13.34 13.50
CA LYS A 231 19.32 14.71 13.49
C LYS A 231 17.79 14.79 13.57
N GLY A 232 17.11 13.66 13.81
CA GLY A 232 15.65 13.59 13.93
C GLY A 232 14.91 13.69 12.59
N ALA A 233 15.60 13.57 11.45
CA ALA A 233 14.98 13.50 10.14
C ALA A 233 14.54 12.05 9.83
N PRO A 234 13.30 11.81 9.33
CA PRO A 234 12.87 10.47 8.92
C PRO A 234 13.79 9.90 7.83
N GLY A 235 13.99 8.57 7.85
CA GLY A 235 14.79 7.83 6.86
C GLY A 235 14.25 7.87 5.42
N PHE A 236 13.15 8.59 5.18
CA PHE A 236 12.60 8.92 3.86
C PHE A 236 11.68 10.15 4.00
N VAL A 237 12.02 11.25 3.35
CA VAL A 237 11.20 12.47 3.23
C VAL A 237 11.32 12.95 1.78
N GLN A 238 10.19 13.19 1.11
CA GLN A 238 10.14 13.86 -0.19
C GLN A 238 10.85 15.22 -0.10
N PRO A 239 11.81 15.56 -0.97
CA PRO A 239 12.44 16.89 -0.98
C PRO A 239 11.44 18.03 -1.22
N ALA A 240 10.24 17.74 -1.73
CA ALA A 240 9.16 18.72 -1.91
C ALA A 240 8.36 19.03 -0.63
N SER A 241 8.54 18.29 0.47
CA SER A 241 7.92 18.60 1.78
C SER A 241 8.85 19.39 2.71
N LEU A 242 9.95 19.93 2.18
CA LEU A 242 10.96 20.69 2.94
C LEU A 242 11.07 22.18 2.55
N SER A 243 10.00 22.76 2.01
CA SER A 243 9.89 24.23 1.91
C SER A 243 8.93 24.76 2.98
N ASP A 244 9.25 24.57 4.27
CA ASP A 244 8.83 25.50 5.36
C ASP A 244 9.38 25.12 6.75
N VAL A 245 10.70 24.95 6.88
CA VAL A 245 11.35 25.02 8.20
C VAL A 245 12.48 26.03 8.18
N SER A 246 12.15 27.31 7.95
CA SER A 246 12.95 28.45 8.44
C SER A 246 12.30 29.82 8.30
N ASN A 247 10.96 29.96 8.33
CA ASN A 247 10.37 31.31 8.36
C ASN A 247 9.19 31.46 9.33
N PRO A 248 9.42 31.86 10.59
CA PRO A 248 8.36 32.05 11.59
C PRO A 248 7.59 33.37 11.38
N GLY A 249 7.05 33.61 10.17
CA GLY A 249 6.34 34.86 9.89
C GLY A 249 5.46 34.96 8.63
N SER A 250 5.31 33.91 7.82
CA SER A 250 4.52 34.02 6.58
C SER A 250 3.07 33.51 6.75
N THR A 251 2.14 34.45 6.86
CA THR A 251 0.69 34.19 6.78
C THR A 251 0.27 33.80 5.37
N TYR A 252 -0.24 32.56 5.21
CA TYR A 252 -1.10 32.05 4.12
C TYR A 252 -0.68 32.37 2.68
N ALA A 253 0.16 31.50 2.10
CA ALA A 253 0.41 31.40 0.67
C ALA A 253 -0.28 30.13 0.10
N PRO A 254 -1.51 30.22 -0.46
CA PRO A 254 -2.25 29.06 -0.99
C PRO A 254 -1.64 28.42 -2.25
N HIS A 255 -0.57 28.98 -2.83
CA HIS A 255 0.06 28.48 -4.05
C HIS A 255 1.08 27.35 -3.83
N LEU A 256 1.51 27.09 -2.58
CA LEU A 256 2.49 26.01 -2.28
C LEU A 256 1.83 24.67 -1.91
N LEU A 257 0.54 24.67 -1.52
CA LEU A 257 -0.27 23.46 -1.38
C LEU A 257 -0.53 22.76 -2.72
N HIS A 258 -0.40 23.49 -3.83
CA HIS A 258 -0.61 22.97 -5.19
C HIS A 258 0.54 22.09 -5.71
N LYS A 259 1.77 22.19 -5.21
CA LYS A 259 2.88 21.33 -5.68
C LYS A 259 2.85 19.93 -5.07
N GLY A 260 2.35 19.76 -3.84
CA GLY A 260 2.32 18.47 -3.16
C GLY A 260 1.12 17.57 -3.50
N GLN A 261 0.03 18.15 -4.04
CA GLN A 261 -1.24 17.42 -4.23
C GLN A 261 -1.40 16.77 -5.62
N PHE A 262 -0.50 17.07 -6.57
CA PHE A 262 -0.63 16.66 -7.97
C PHE A 262 0.51 15.77 -8.49
N LEU A 263 1.41 15.29 -7.61
CA LEU A 263 2.38 14.29 -8.00
C LEU A 263 1.66 12.95 -8.29
N ASP A 264 1.28 12.77 -9.55
CA ASP A 264 1.13 11.44 -10.14
C ASP A 264 2.47 10.69 -9.99
N LEU A 265 2.43 9.36 -9.91
CA LEU A 265 3.52 8.49 -9.40
C LEU A 265 4.93 8.70 -9.97
N GLY A 266 5.07 9.42 -11.10
CA GLY A 266 6.37 9.68 -11.72
C GLY A 266 7.37 10.35 -10.77
N ASP A 267 6.93 11.35 -10.02
CA ASP A 267 7.83 12.16 -9.18
C ASP A 267 7.90 11.66 -7.72
N ALA A 268 6.90 10.89 -7.25
CA ALA A 268 6.89 10.38 -5.88
C ALA A 268 7.80 9.15 -5.68
N HIS A 269 8.10 8.42 -6.76
CA HIS A 269 8.99 7.25 -6.75
C HIS A 269 10.41 7.52 -7.25
N SER A 270 10.73 8.75 -7.67
CA SER A 270 12.12 9.14 -7.88
C SER A 270 12.79 9.35 -6.52
N SER A 271 13.42 8.30 -5.98
CA SER A 271 14.34 8.40 -4.84
C SER A 271 15.58 9.26 -5.14
N THR A 272 15.69 9.77 -6.36
CA THR A 272 16.63 10.78 -6.80
C THR A 272 15.84 12.06 -7.02
N PRO A 273 16.15 13.19 -6.37
CA PRO A 273 15.64 14.47 -6.83
C PRO A 273 16.01 14.55 -8.31
N LEU A 274 15.01 14.55 -9.20
CA LEU A 274 15.27 14.89 -10.58
C LEU A 274 16.04 16.21 -10.54
N PRO A 275 17.20 16.32 -11.21
CA PRO A 275 17.81 17.64 -11.40
C PRO A 275 16.71 18.56 -11.92
N PRO A 276 16.72 19.87 -11.60
CA PRO A 276 15.73 20.83 -12.09
C PRO A 276 15.77 20.87 -13.63
N LEU A 277 15.14 19.86 -14.23
CA LEU A 277 14.86 19.74 -15.64
C LEU A 277 13.81 20.82 -15.85
N HIS A 278 14.16 21.73 -16.76
CA HIS A 278 13.40 22.88 -17.24
C HIS A 278 11.90 22.85 -16.91
N ASP A 279 11.36 24.03 -16.55
CA ASP A 279 9.97 24.45 -16.27
C ASP A 279 8.85 23.93 -17.21
N ARG A 280 8.95 22.72 -17.72
CA ARG A 280 7.97 22.07 -18.56
C ARG A 280 7.00 21.38 -17.63
N GLU A 281 5.97 22.12 -17.28
CA GLU A 281 4.81 21.61 -16.56
C GLU A 281 4.23 20.41 -17.31
N MET A 282 4.18 19.26 -16.63
CA MET A 282 3.71 18.01 -17.20
C MET A 282 2.20 18.08 -17.40
N THR A 283 1.74 18.02 -18.66
CA THR A 283 0.32 18.12 -18.98
C THR A 283 -0.40 16.79 -18.67
N TYR A 284 -1.72 16.82 -18.42
CA TYR A 284 -2.51 15.61 -18.23
C TYR A 284 -2.36 14.60 -19.39
N THR A 285 -2.27 15.12 -20.63
CA THR A 285 -2.02 14.29 -21.80
C THR A 285 -0.65 13.59 -21.76
N ASP A 286 0.35 14.23 -21.15
CA ASP A 286 1.66 13.62 -20.95
C ASP A 286 1.60 12.53 -19.88
N SER A 287 0.87 12.73 -18.78
CA SER A 287 0.63 11.68 -17.77
C SER A 287 -0.06 10.44 -18.35
N MET A 288 -1.06 10.63 -19.23
CA MET A 288 -1.73 9.52 -19.92
C MET A 288 -0.82 8.79 -20.90
N ARG A 289 0.03 9.52 -21.64
CA ARG A 289 1.05 8.91 -22.51
C ARG A 289 2.09 8.14 -21.70
N ASP A 290 2.53 8.68 -20.58
CA ASP A 290 3.49 8.03 -19.70
C ASP A 290 2.91 6.77 -19.06
N ARG A 291 1.62 6.78 -18.70
CA ARG A 291 0.91 5.56 -18.29
C ARG A 291 0.92 4.51 -19.40
N ALA A 292 0.57 4.89 -20.63
CA ALA A 292 0.56 3.96 -21.76
C ALA A 292 1.96 3.37 -22.03
N ARG A 293 3.01 4.20 -21.91
CA ARG A 293 4.41 3.75 -22.00
C ARG A 293 4.77 2.74 -20.92
N ARG A 294 4.42 3.02 -19.65
CA ARG A 294 4.68 2.10 -18.53
C ARG A 294 3.96 0.76 -18.71
N GLU A 295 2.73 0.77 -19.21
CA GLU A 295 1.99 -0.46 -19.53
C GLU A 295 2.68 -1.24 -20.66
N GLU A 296 3.22 -0.54 -21.66
CA GLU A 296 3.98 -1.16 -22.75
C GLU A 296 5.31 -1.78 -22.26
N ASP A 297 6.02 -1.08 -21.37
CA ASP A 297 7.23 -1.62 -20.74
C ASP A 297 6.91 -2.90 -19.94
N VAL A 298 5.76 -2.93 -19.27
CA VAL A 298 5.29 -4.12 -18.54
C VAL A 298 4.97 -5.26 -19.51
N ARG A 299 4.33 -5.00 -20.65
CA ARG A 299 4.08 -6.01 -21.69
C ARG A 299 5.39 -6.57 -22.23
N SER A 300 6.36 -5.72 -22.53
CA SER A 300 7.68 -6.13 -23.00
C SER A 300 8.38 -7.09 -22.03
N VAL A 301 8.37 -6.78 -20.72
CA VAL A 301 8.92 -7.69 -19.68
C VAL A 301 8.16 -9.02 -19.63
N ILE A 302 6.83 -8.99 -19.79
CA ILE A 302 5.99 -10.20 -19.81
C ILE A 302 6.29 -11.07 -21.03
N GLU A 303 6.46 -10.46 -22.20
CA GLU A 303 6.86 -11.14 -23.42
C GLU A 303 8.25 -11.78 -23.29
N GLU A 304 9.23 -11.05 -22.73
CA GLU A 304 10.57 -11.57 -22.45
C GLU A 304 10.51 -12.76 -21.47
N TYR A 305 9.68 -12.64 -20.43
CA TYR A 305 9.44 -13.74 -19.49
C TYR A 305 8.87 -14.97 -20.20
N CYS A 306 7.83 -14.82 -21.02
CA CYS A 306 7.21 -15.93 -21.74
C CYS A 306 8.16 -16.56 -22.78
N ALA A 307 8.96 -15.75 -23.47
CA ALA A 307 9.97 -16.21 -24.43
C ALA A 307 11.13 -16.99 -23.76
N CYS A 308 11.41 -16.71 -22.49
CA CYS A 308 12.45 -17.41 -21.75
C CYS A 308 12.10 -18.91 -21.56
N LYS A 309 12.96 -19.80 -22.08
CA LYS A 309 12.82 -21.26 -21.97
C LYS A 309 13.38 -21.86 -20.68
N ASN A 310 13.91 -21.04 -19.77
CA ASN A 310 14.53 -21.54 -18.54
C ASN A 310 13.47 -22.11 -17.58
N PRO A 311 13.58 -23.39 -17.15
CA PRO A 311 12.61 -24.01 -16.24
C PRO A 311 12.64 -23.43 -14.81
N LEU A 312 13.61 -22.58 -14.50
CA LEU A 312 13.78 -21.91 -13.21
C LEU A 312 13.44 -20.42 -13.25
N LYS A 313 12.91 -19.90 -14.38
CA LYS A 313 12.50 -18.50 -14.49
C LYS A 313 11.44 -18.16 -13.43
N GLU A 314 11.55 -16.98 -12.84
CA GLU A 314 10.59 -16.48 -11.85
C GLU A 314 10.22 -15.04 -12.21
N LEU A 315 8.92 -14.78 -12.32
CA LEU A 315 8.36 -13.44 -12.42
C LEU A 315 7.79 -13.06 -11.05
N LYS A 316 8.30 -11.96 -10.49
CA LYS A 316 7.85 -11.41 -9.22
C LYS A 316 7.22 -10.04 -9.49
N VAL A 317 5.93 -9.94 -9.23
CA VAL A 317 5.20 -8.66 -9.23
C VAL A 317 5.09 -8.19 -7.78
N THR A 318 5.60 -6.99 -7.49
CA THR A 318 5.50 -6.38 -6.15
C THR A 318 4.32 -5.42 -6.12
N ARG A 319 3.47 -5.54 -5.10
CA ARG A 319 2.29 -4.71 -4.89
C ARG A 319 2.62 -3.64 -3.87
N GLU A 320 2.33 -2.40 -4.21
CA GLU A 320 2.58 -1.21 -3.42
C GLU A 320 1.29 -0.38 -3.34
N THR A 321 1.18 0.45 -2.32
CA THR A 321 0.05 1.39 -2.14
C THR A 321 0.57 2.80 -2.00
N TYR A 322 -0.12 3.76 -2.59
CA TYR A 322 0.31 5.15 -2.62
C TYR A 322 -0.85 6.11 -2.42
N GLY A 323 -0.53 7.40 -2.31
CA GLY A 323 -1.50 8.49 -2.23
C GLY A 323 -1.78 8.96 -0.81
N TRP A 324 -1.21 8.30 0.20
CA TRP A 324 -1.23 8.73 1.60
C TRP A 324 0.18 9.06 2.08
N ASP A 325 0.27 10.04 2.98
CA ASP A 325 1.48 10.28 3.75
C ASP A 325 1.48 9.37 5.00
N TRP A 326 2.23 8.27 4.91
CA TRP A 326 2.39 7.32 6.01
C TRP A 326 3.03 7.92 7.25
N ALA A 327 3.87 8.95 7.11
CA ALA A 327 4.52 9.61 8.24
C ALA A 327 3.52 10.53 8.96
N ALA A 328 2.72 11.30 8.21
CA ALA A 328 1.65 12.12 8.78
C ALA A 328 0.58 11.25 9.45
N LEU A 329 0.18 10.14 8.82
CA LEU A 329 -0.79 9.21 9.39
C LEU A 329 -0.24 8.55 10.68
N ARG A 330 1.03 8.12 10.68
CA ARG A 330 1.73 7.63 11.87
C ARG A 330 1.66 8.65 13.01
N ALA A 331 2.07 9.88 12.74
CA ALA A 331 2.09 10.96 13.73
C ALA A 331 0.67 11.25 14.27
N GLY A 332 -0.35 11.20 13.41
CA GLY A 332 -1.74 11.37 13.81
C GLY A 332 -2.27 10.26 14.72
N ILE A 333 -1.95 8.99 14.44
CA ILE A 333 -2.32 7.85 15.30
C ILE A 333 -1.60 7.96 16.66
N GLU A 334 -0.32 8.30 16.65
CA GLU A 334 0.46 8.51 17.88
C GLU A 334 -0.10 9.67 18.72
N ALA A 335 -0.50 10.77 18.09
CA ALA A 335 -1.13 11.90 18.76
C ALA A 335 -2.49 11.51 19.38
N ALA A 336 -3.33 10.78 18.64
CA ALA A 336 -4.60 10.27 19.14
C ALA A 336 -4.39 9.35 20.37
N ALA A 337 -3.43 8.42 20.30
CA ALA A 337 -3.11 7.55 21.43
C ALA A 337 -2.58 8.33 22.65
N LYS A 338 -1.72 9.35 22.45
CA LYS A 338 -1.21 10.18 23.54
C LYS A 338 -2.28 11.06 24.19
N SER A 339 -3.35 11.40 23.46
CA SER A 339 -4.47 12.19 23.99
C SER A 339 -5.21 11.52 25.14
N THR A 340 -5.09 10.21 25.30
CA THR A 340 -5.73 9.44 26.39
C THR A 340 -4.91 9.45 27.69
N PHE A 341 -3.98 10.39 27.85
CA PHE A 341 -3.04 10.47 28.97
C PHE A 341 -2.11 9.25 29.10
N PHE A 342 -1.89 8.51 28.00
CA PHE A 342 -0.90 7.45 27.98
C PHE A 342 0.52 8.06 28.02
N ALA A 343 1.27 7.79 29.10
CA ALA A 343 2.61 8.36 29.31
C ALA A 343 3.75 7.55 28.66
N GLY A 344 3.44 6.41 28.03
CA GLY A 344 4.44 5.54 27.42
C GLY A 344 4.81 5.91 25.98
N GLU A 345 5.64 5.08 25.38
CA GLU A 345 5.99 5.16 23.96
C GLU A 345 4.96 4.42 23.11
N VAL A 346 4.58 5.01 21.98
CA VAL A 346 3.63 4.43 21.03
C VAL A 346 4.38 4.17 19.73
N TYR A 347 4.27 2.93 19.24
CA TYR A 347 4.86 2.46 18.00
C TYR A 347 3.75 2.10 17.01
N VAL A 348 3.83 2.65 15.80
CA VAL A 348 2.86 2.38 14.72
C VAL A 348 3.59 1.86 13.48
N GLU A 349 3.29 0.64 13.11
CA GLU A 349 3.82 -0.04 11.93
C GLU A 349 2.71 -0.35 10.94
N PHE A 350 2.92 -0.04 9.66
CA PHE A 350 1.96 -0.34 8.60
C PHE A 350 2.45 -1.54 7.80
N ASN A 351 1.64 -2.59 7.78
CA ASN A 351 1.88 -3.78 6.98
C ASN A 351 0.83 -3.86 5.86
N SER A 352 1.28 -4.00 4.62
CA SER A 352 0.40 -4.26 3.49
C SER A 352 0.42 -5.75 3.15
N ALA A 353 -0.74 -6.33 2.87
CA ALA A 353 -0.91 -7.70 2.43
C ALA A 353 -2.05 -7.76 1.41
N PRO A 354 -1.91 -8.44 0.25
CA PRO A 354 -0.71 -9.17 -0.19
C PRO A 354 0.35 -8.27 -0.81
N THR A 355 1.63 -8.62 -0.61
CA THR A 355 2.76 -7.83 -1.12
C THR A 355 3.29 -8.31 -2.46
N THR A 356 3.14 -9.60 -2.77
CA THR A 356 3.78 -10.18 -3.96
C THR A 356 2.91 -11.18 -4.70
N ILE A 357 3.04 -11.17 -6.03
CA ILE A 357 2.55 -12.21 -6.93
C ILE A 357 3.78 -12.87 -7.54
N ARG A 358 3.92 -14.19 -7.37
CA ARG A 358 5.07 -14.96 -7.88
C ARG A 358 4.60 -16.00 -8.88
N ILE A 359 5.15 -15.94 -10.08
CA ILE A 359 4.79 -16.80 -11.19
C ILE A 359 6.02 -17.59 -11.60
N ARG A 360 5.90 -18.91 -11.63
CA ARG A 360 6.97 -19.83 -12.01
C ARG A 360 6.41 -20.88 -12.97
N PRO A 361 7.24 -21.45 -13.86
CA PRO A 361 6.80 -22.54 -14.70
C PRO A 361 6.50 -23.79 -13.86
N PRO A 362 5.54 -24.62 -14.30
CA PRO A 362 5.35 -25.95 -13.73
C PRO A 362 6.56 -26.81 -14.07
N GLY A 363 7.08 -27.54 -13.09
CA GLY A 363 8.21 -28.43 -13.32
C GLY A 363 8.74 -29.06 -12.05
N PHE A 364 9.55 -30.12 -12.24
CA PHE A 364 10.18 -30.86 -11.15
C PHE A 364 11.02 -29.95 -10.22
N PHE A 365 11.77 -29.00 -10.80
CA PHE A 365 12.57 -28.07 -10.02
C PHE A 365 11.74 -27.11 -9.17
N THR A 366 10.62 -26.64 -9.70
CA THR A 366 9.69 -25.79 -8.95
C THR A 366 9.05 -26.57 -7.81
N ALA A 367 8.68 -27.84 -8.05
CA ALA A 367 8.20 -28.75 -7.02
C ALA A 367 9.24 -28.94 -5.91
N ILE A 368 10.51 -29.20 -6.25
CA ILE A 368 11.62 -29.32 -5.28
C ILE A 368 11.71 -28.09 -4.35
N ARG A 369 11.57 -26.87 -4.90
CA ARG A 369 11.64 -25.64 -4.09
C ARG A 369 10.48 -25.52 -3.10
N GLN A 370 9.32 -26.08 -3.44
CA GLN A 370 8.10 -26.03 -2.63
C GLN A 370 8.01 -27.12 -1.56
N LEU A 371 8.90 -28.11 -1.59
CA LEU A 371 8.94 -29.13 -0.54
C LEU A 371 9.07 -28.49 0.85
N SER A 372 8.42 -29.13 1.82
CA SER A 372 8.54 -28.76 3.23
C SER A 372 9.98 -28.93 3.72
N ILE A 373 10.34 -28.21 4.79
CA ILE A 373 11.68 -28.27 5.38
C ILE A 373 12.17 -29.71 5.63
N PRO A 374 11.40 -30.64 6.23
CA PRO A 374 11.89 -32.00 6.46
C PRO A 374 12.15 -32.76 5.15
N ALA A 375 11.36 -32.54 4.11
CA ALA A 375 11.58 -33.16 2.80
C ALA A 375 12.81 -32.57 2.07
N LYS A 376 13.26 -31.37 2.45
CA LYS A 376 14.49 -30.76 1.93
C LYS A 376 15.76 -31.37 2.54
N ILE A 377 15.73 -31.90 3.76
CA ILE A 377 16.91 -32.47 4.44
C ILE A 377 17.61 -33.56 3.61
N PRO A 378 16.94 -34.62 3.10
CA PRO A 378 17.62 -35.62 2.27
C PRO A 378 18.12 -35.04 0.94
N LEU A 379 17.45 -34.03 0.39
CA LEU A 379 17.91 -33.34 -0.83
C LEU A 379 19.15 -32.47 -0.58
N TYR A 380 19.31 -31.94 0.64
CA TYR A 380 20.55 -31.28 1.07
C TYR A 380 21.69 -32.28 1.20
N LEU A 381 21.46 -33.44 1.84
CA LEU A 381 22.47 -34.49 2.02
C LEU A 381 22.96 -35.08 0.69
N THR A 382 22.06 -35.21 -0.30
CA THR A 382 22.39 -35.71 -1.64
C THR A 382 22.97 -34.64 -2.57
N LEU A 383 23.18 -33.40 -2.10
CA LEU A 383 23.62 -32.23 -2.89
C LEU A 383 22.69 -31.84 -4.06
N VAL A 384 21.52 -32.47 -4.19
CA VAL A 384 20.52 -32.12 -5.20
C VAL A 384 19.94 -30.73 -4.91
N TYR A 385 19.64 -30.41 -3.66
CA TYR A 385 19.07 -29.10 -3.33
C TYR A 385 20.06 -27.94 -3.53
N PRO A 386 21.33 -28.01 -3.06
CA PRO A 386 22.34 -26.99 -3.37
C PRO A 386 22.54 -26.73 -4.86
N THR A 387 22.54 -27.78 -5.70
CA THR A 387 22.68 -27.62 -7.16
C THR A 387 21.47 -26.94 -7.79
N VAL A 388 20.24 -27.28 -7.36
CA VAL A 388 19.02 -26.56 -7.77
C VAL A 388 19.04 -25.10 -7.31
N LEU A 389 19.53 -24.82 -6.10
CA LEU A 389 19.64 -23.46 -5.58
C LEU A 389 20.67 -22.64 -6.34
N LEU A 390 21.81 -23.25 -6.71
CA LEU A 390 22.82 -22.61 -7.56
C LEU A 390 22.28 -22.34 -8.97
N ALA A 391 21.61 -23.32 -9.58
CA ALA A 391 20.97 -23.16 -10.89
C ALA A 391 19.89 -22.06 -10.85
N ALA A 392 19.12 -21.99 -9.76
CA ALA A 392 18.14 -20.94 -9.56
C ALA A 392 18.79 -19.56 -9.39
N ALA A 393 19.93 -19.47 -8.70
CA ALA A 393 20.68 -18.22 -8.57
C ALA A 393 21.21 -17.71 -9.91
N CYS A 394 21.55 -18.61 -10.84
CA CYS A 394 21.94 -18.28 -12.21
C CYS A 394 20.76 -18.05 -13.18
N ALA A 395 19.52 -18.33 -12.75
CA ALA A 395 18.35 -18.16 -13.60
C ALA A 395 17.99 -16.67 -13.76
N PRO A 396 17.42 -16.27 -14.91
CA PRO A 396 16.92 -14.91 -15.08
C PRO A 396 15.77 -14.65 -14.10
N HIS A 397 15.91 -13.58 -13.32
CA HIS A 397 14.90 -13.13 -12.38
C HIS A 397 14.19 -11.92 -12.95
N PHE A 398 12.89 -12.07 -13.21
CA PHE A 398 12.05 -10.99 -13.68
C PHE A 398 11.40 -10.34 -12.44
N ASN A 399 12.19 -9.55 -11.71
CA ASN A 399 11.75 -8.85 -10.49
C ASN A 399 11.33 -7.41 -10.76
N THR A 400 11.09 -7.07 -12.02
CA THR A 400 10.95 -5.69 -12.46
C THR A 400 9.52 -5.19 -12.42
N ILE A 401 8.49 -6.02 -12.31
CA ILE A 401 7.11 -5.50 -12.35
C ILE A 401 6.68 -5.04 -10.96
N ARG A 402 6.25 -3.78 -10.87
CA ARG A 402 5.60 -3.20 -9.70
C ARG A 402 4.18 -2.78 -10.05
N CYS A 403 3.34 -2.83 -9.03
CA CYS A 403 1.94 -2.51 -9.15
C CYS A 403 1.55 -1.60 -7.99
N ALA A 404 1.25 -0.35 -8.29
CA ALA A 404 0.86 0.63 -7.29
C ALA A 404 -0.66 0.83 -7.30
N THR A 405 -1.28 0.65 -6.13
CA THR A 405 -2.72 0.87 -5.92
C THR A 405 -2.95 2.20 -5.21
N PRO A 406 -3.73 3.13 -5.79
CA PRO A 406 -4.03 4.41 -5.14
C PRO A 406 -4.99 4.21 -3.97
N LEU A 407 -4.62 4.73 -2.80
CA LEU A 407 -5.54 4.97 -1.68
C LEU A 407 -6.30 6.28 -1.88
N CYS A 408 -5.63 7.29 -2.42
CA CYS A 408 -6.24 8.56 -2.79
C CYS A 408 -5.61 9.05 -4.10
N ARG A 409 -6.42 9.55 -5.02
CA ARG A 409 -5.95 10.17 -6.27
C ARG A 409 -6.90 11.26 -6.74
N TRP A 410 -6.36 12.27 -7.42
CA TRP A 410 -7.16 13.25 -8.15
C TRP A 410 -7.36 12.77 -9.59
N LEU A 411 -8.60 12.78 -10.05
CA LEU A 411 -8.96 12.44 -11.42
C LEU A 411 -9.52 13.67 -12.13
N PRO A 412 -9.27 13.83 -13.43
CA PRO A 412 -9.92 14.86 -14.21
C PRO A 412 -11.42 14.63 -14.27
N LEU A 413 -12.17 15.71 -14.09
CA LEU A 413 -13.60 15.68 -14.30
C LEU A 413 -13.87 15.57 -15.82
N PRO A 414 -14.83 14.73 -16.26
CA PRO A 414 -15.19 14.67 -17.67
C PRO A 414 -15.57 16.06 -18.21
N ALA A 415 -15.14 16.35 -19.45
CA ALA A 415 -15.55 17.58 -20.12
C ALA A 415 -17.09 17.65 -20.18
N PRO A 416 -17.70 18.82 -19.91
CA PRO A 416 -19.13 18.96 -20.00
C PRO A 416 -19.58 18.71 -21.44
N SER A 417 -20.74 18.07 -21.62
CA SER A 417 -21.27 17.78 -22.96
C SER A 417 -21.63 19.05 -23.75
N SER A 418 -21.76 20.19 -23.07
CA SER A 418 -21.97 21.52 -23.65
C SER A 418 -20.69 22.36 -23.53
N THR A 419 -20.49 23.30 -24.45
CA THR A 419 -19.41 24.32 -24.45
C THR A 419 -19.41 25.26 -23.22
N THR A 420 -20.29 25.01 -22.25
CA THR A 420 -20.34 25.73 -20.99
C THR A 420 -19.25 25.22 -20.05
N LEU A 421 -18.34 26.11 -19.64
CA LEU A 421 -17.34 25.81 -18.61
C LEU A 421 -18.01 25.30 -17.32
N HIS A 422 -17.36 24.35 -16.66
CA HIS A 422 -17.80 23.85 -15.36
C HIS A 422 -17.83 24.97 -14.33
N THR A 423 -18.99 25.21 -13.75
CA THR A 423 -19.11 26.01 -12.52
C THR A 423 -18.69 25.16 -11.31
N PRO A 424 -18.23 25.74 -10.19
CA PRO A 424 -17.86 24.97 -9.00
C PRO A 424 -18.99 24.05 -8.50
N SER A 425 -20.23 24.51 -8.58
CA SER A 425 -21.42 23.74 -8.18
C SER A 425 -21.72 22.59 -9.15
N SER A 426 -21.60 22.80 -10.47
CA SER A 426 -21.79 21.73 -11.45
C SER A 426 -20.67 20.70 -11.37
N ALA A 427 -19.44 21.14 -11.12
CA ALA A 427 -18.29 20.27 -10.91
C ALA A 427 -18.48 19.37 -9.68
N LEU A 428 -18.94 19.94 -8.55
CA LEU A 428 -19.20 19.19 -7.33
C LEU A 428 -20.37 18.21 -7.50
N ALA A 429 -21.44 18.60 -8.19
CA ALA A 429 -22.57 17.71 -8.46
C ALA A 429 -22.16 16.53 -9.36
N LEU A 430 -21.35 16.77 -10.39
CA LEU A 430 -20.82 15.72 -11.27
C LEU A 430 -19.82 14.83 -10.52
N ALA A 431 -18.95 15.39 -9.69
CA ALA A 431 -18.06 14.59 -8.86
C ALA A 431 -18.83 13.71 -7.86
N ALA A 432 -19.94 14.20 -7.30
CA ALA A 432 -20.81 13.42 -6.42
C ALA A 432 -21.53 12.28 -7.16
N SER A 433 -21.86 12.44 -8.44
CA SER A 433 -22.43 11.34 -9.23
C SER A 433 -21.40 10.29 -9.64
N LEU A 434 -20.15 10.70 -9.88
CA LEU A 434 -19.03 9.79 -10.19
C LEU A 434 -18.51 9.04 -8.96
N ALA A 435 -18.63 9.62 -7.77
CA ALA A 435 -18.19 9.03 -6.50
C ALA A 435 -19.32 9.03 -5.45
N PRO A 436 -20.42 8.26 -5.66
CA PRO A 436 -21.65 8.36 -4.86
C PRO A 436 -21.49 7.94 -3.40
N THR A 437 -20.44 7.18 -3.08
CA THR A 437 -20.22 6.65 -1.74
C THR A 437 -19.70 7.70 -0.75
N ARG A 438 -19.31 8.90 -1.21
CA ARG A 438 -18.54 9.85 -0.39
C ARG A 438 -18.86 11.33 -0.70
N PRO A 439 -18.59 12.23 0.27
CA PRO A 439 -18.61 13.66 -0.01
C PRO A 439 -17.58 13.99 -1.10
N ALA A 440 -18.07 14.44 -2.24
CA ALA A 440 -17.22 14.80 -3.37
C ALA A 440 -16.32 15.99 -3.01
N LYS A 441 -15.02 15.85 -3.26
CA LYS A 441 -14.07 16.96 -3.23
C LYS A 441 -13.66 17.29 -4.64
N VAL A 442 -13.76 18.56 -5.00
CA VAL A 442 -13.33 19.10 -6.28
C VAL A 442 -12.26 20.15 -6.06
N SER A 443 -11.29 20.20 -6.96
CA SER A 443 -10.25 21.23 -7.00
C SER A 443 -10.05 21.70 -8.43
N ARG A 444 -9.55 22.92 -8.57
CA ARG A 444 -9.28 23.54 -9.86
C ARG A 444 -7.78 23.56 -10.09
N ILE A 445 -7.32 22.96 -11.19
CA ILE A 445 -5.92 23.05 -11.60
C ILE A 445 -5.78 24.31 -12.46
N PRO A 446 -4.94 25.29 -12.09
CA PRO A 446 -4.64 26.42 -12.95
C PRO A 446 -4.00 25.91 -14.24
N ALA A 447 -4.47 26.41 -15.39
CA ALA A 447 -3.88 26.02 -16.66
C ALA A 447 -2.40 26.42 -16.69
N ALA A 448 -1.55 25.44 -16.93
CA ALA A 448 -0.09 25.53 -16.89
C ALA A 448 0.53 26.63 -17.78
N HIS A 449 -0.18 27.12 -18.80
CA HIS A 449 0.37 28.08 -19.76
C HIS A 449 -0.52 29.32 -19.91
N GLN A 450 0.11 30.49 -19.85
CA GLN A 450 -0.45 31.86 -19.89
C GLN A 450 -1.16 32.25 -21.21
N GLY A 451 -1.62 31.29 -22.02
CA GLY A 451 -2.39 31.57 -23.22
C GLY A 451 -3.41 30.46 -23.47
N GLU A 452 -4.68 30.76 -23.18
CA GLU A 452 -5.86 30.00 -23.62
C GLU A 452 -6.02 28.55 -23.12
N GLY A 453 -5.33 28.13 -22.07
CA GLY A 453 -5.64 26.84 -21.45
C GLY A 453 -6.96 26.88 -20.68
N GLU A 454 -7.93 26.05 -21.07
CA GLU A 454 -9.17 25.85 -20.31
C GLU A 454 -8.86 25.37 -18.89
N GLU A 455 -9.49 25.98 -17.88
CA GLU A 455 -9.35 25.55 -16.48
C GLU A 455 -9.83 24.10 -16.33
N MET A 456 -8.95 23.22 -15.87
CA MET A 456 -9.29 21.80 -15.68
C MET A 456 -9.78 21.57 -14.25
N TRP A 457 -11.00 21.05 -14.12
CA TRP A 457 -11.53 20.58 -12.85
C TRP A 457 -11.06 19.15 -12.59
N VAL A 458 -10.65 18.89 -11.37
CA VAL A 458 -10.37 17.54 -10.87
C VAL A 458 -11.28 17.22 -9.69
N TYR A 459 -11.53 15.94 -9.49
CA TYR A 459 -12.21 15.42 -8.32
C TYR A 459 -11.38 14.34 -7.64
N MET A 460 -11.52 14.23 -6.32
CA MET A 460 -10.78 13.27 -5.53
C MET A 460 -11.51 11.93 -5.49
N VAL A 461 -10.78 10.87 -5.79
CA VAL A 461 -11.20 9.48 -5.62
C VAL A 461 -10.38 8.85 -4.50
N GLY A 462 -11.05 8.31 -3.49
CA GLY A 462 -10.42 7.72 -2.31
C GLY A 462 -10.89 8.36 -1.00
N VAL A 463 -10.13 8.14 0.06
CA VAL A 463 -10.28 8.79 1.38
C VAL A 463 -8.94 9.41 1.67
N GLN A 464 -8.90 10.66 2.12
CA GLN A 464 -7.65 11.25 2.60
C GLN A 464 -7.29 10.68 3.97
N GLU A 465 -6.00 10.56 4.25
CA GLU A 465 -5.46 10.04 5.50
C GLU A 465 -6.06 10.75 6.73
N GLY A 466 -6.26 12.08 6.67
CA GLY A 466 -6.89 12.84 7.76
C GLY A 466 -8.37 12.51 7.98
N GLU A 467 -9.13 12.24 6.91
CA GLU A 467 -10.52 11.80 7.01
C GLU A 467 -10.64 10.40 7.55
N TRP A 468 -9.74 9.51 7.11
CA TRP A 468 -9.65 8.16 7.65
C TRP A 468 -9.31 8.21 9.13
N LEU A 469 -8.28 8.96 9.52
CA LEU A 469 -7.87 9.11 10.91
C LEU A 469 -9.00 9.65 11.78
N LYS A 470 -9.71 10.68 11.34
CA LYS A 470 -10.85 11.25 12.08
C LYS A 470 -11.96 10.22 12.36
N LYS A 471 -12.19 9.26 11.46
CA LYS A 471 -13.15 8.17 11.69
C LYS A 471 -12.68 7.20 12.78
N TRP A 472 -11.37 6.95 12.84
CA TRP A 472 -10.76 5.99 13.75
C TRP A 472 -10.32 6.58 15.09
N GLU A 473 -10.15 7.90 15.19
CA GLU A 473 -9.61 8.60 16.37
C GLU A 473 -10.30 8.18 17.66
N LYS A 474 -11.65 8.19 17.70
CA LYS A 474 -12.41 7.77 18.89
C LYS A 474 -12.16 6.30 19.25
N ALA A 475 -12.11 5.40 18.26
CA ALA A 475 -11.87 3.97 18.49
C ALA A 475 -10.44 3.70 18.99
N ILE A 476 -9.46 4.43 18.45
CA ILE A 476 -8.07 4.42 18.92
C ILE A 476 -8.01 4.86 20.38
N CYS A 477 -8.63 6.00 20.72
CA CYS A 477 -8.64 6.51 22.08
C CYS A 477 -9.29 5.54 23.08
N VAL A 478 -10.41 4.91 22.70
CA VAL A 478 -11.06 3.89 23.53
C VAL A 478 -10.16 2.67 23.70
N ALA A 479 -9.59 2.14 22.63
CA ALA A 479 -8.72 0.96 22.69
C ALA A 479 -7.46 1.17 23.54
N VAL A 480 -6.86 2.37 23.47
CA VAL A 480 -5.72 2.76 24.31
C VAL A 480 -6.15 2.96 25.76
N GLY A 481 -7.28 3.63 26.00
CA GLY A 481 -7.83 3.85 27.35
C GLY A 481 -8.19 2.54 28.07
N GLU A 482 -8.74 1.57 27.34
CA GLU A 482 -9.06 0.23 27.83
C GLU A 482 -7.84 -0.71 27.87
N ARG A 483 -6.69 -0.27 27.37
CA ARG A 483 -5.45 -1.06 27.26
C ARG A 483 -5.67 -2.42 26.58
N VAL A 484 -6.35 -2.40 25.44
CA VAL A 484 -6.65 -3.62 24.68
C VAL A 484 -5.36 -4.36 24.32
N LYS A 485 -5.28 -5.64 24.69
CA LYS A 485 -4.17 -6.53 24.36
C LYS A 485 -4.63 -7.60 23.36
N GLY A 486 -3.73 -8.07 22.50
CA GLY A 486 -3.93 -9.32 21.76
C GLY A 486 -4.02 -9.25 20.23
N GLY A 487 -3.56 -8.18 19.57
CA GLY A 487 -3.58 -8.12 18.09
C GLY A 487 -4.99 -8.22 17.52
N VAL A 488 -6.00 -7.85 18.32
CA VAL A 488 -7.40 -7.84 17.91
C VAL A 488 -7.57 -6.74 16.88
N ALA A 489 -8.08 -7.11 15.71
CA ALA A 489 -8.46 -6.14 14.69
C ALA A 489 -9.61 -5.29 15.23
N LEU A 490 -9.37 -4.00 15.43
CA LEU A 490 -10.41 -3.04 15.73
C LEU A 490 -11.34 -3.01 14.53
N LYS A 491 -12.62 -3.28 14.78
CA LYS A 491 -13.67 -3.01 13.81
C LYS A 491 -14.16 -1.60 14.06
N LEU A 492 -14.39 -0.85 12.98
CA LEU A 492 -15.17 0.38 13.04
C LEU A 492 -16.59 -0.03 13.41
N GLN A 493 -16.84 -0.30 14.70
CA GLN A 493 -18.20 -0.54 15.17
C GLN A 493 -18.98 0.73 14.87
N ASP A 494 -20.04 0.58 14.07
CA ASP A 494 -20.93 1.66 13.67
C ASP A 494 -21.16 2.61 14.84
N GLY A 495 -20.55 3.80 14.74
CA GLY A 495 -20.46 4.79 15.80
C GLY A 495 -21.79 5.45 16.18
N ALA A 496 -22.90 4.71 16.20
CA ALA A 496 -24.23 5.22 16.49
C ALA A 496 -25.11 4.30 17.36
N ARG A 497 -24.58 3.25 17.99
CA ARG A 497 -25.28 2.58 19.11
C ARG A 497 -24.42 2.58 20.37
N GLU A 498 -24.60 3.64 21.14
CA GLU A 498 -23.95 4.02 22.39
C GLU A 498 -24.16 3.03 23.58
N GLY A 499 -24.47 1.74 23.34
CA GLY A 499 -25.01 0.84 24.37
C GLY A 499 -24.31 -0.49 24.66
N THR A 500 -23.42 -1.01 23.80
CA THR A 500 -23.13 -2.47 23.83
C THR A 500 -21.67 -2.90 24.02
N ALA A 501 -20.72 -1.97 24.20
CA ALA A 501 -19.29 -2.32 24.32
C ALA A 501 -18.94 -3.10 25.61
N LYS A 502 -19.74 -3.00 26.67
CA LYS A 502 -19.49 -3.74 27.94
C LYS A 502 -19.72 -5.24 27.86
N SER A 503 -20.35 -5.76 26.81
CA SER A 503 -20.76 -7.18 26.74
C SER A 503 -19.72 -8.10 26.10
N VAL A 504 -18.79 -7.60 25.28
CA VAL A 504 -17.88 -8.48 24.51
C VAL A 504 -16.56 -8.74 25.24
N LEU A 505 -16.12 -7.84 26.11
CA LEU A 505 -14.86 -7.96 26.86
C LEU A 505 -14.96 -8.78 28.16
N ARG A 506 -16.17 -9.21 28.57
CA ARG A 506 -16.35 -9.99 29.82
C ARG A 506 -16.20 -11.51 29.65
N GLY A 507 -16.05 -12.00 28.42
CA GLY A 507 -16.00 -13.45 28.12
C GLY A 507 -14.62 -14.02 27.75
N TYR A 508 -13.53 -13.24 27.89
CA TYR A 508 -12.21 -13.63 27.37
C TYR A 508 -11.06 -13.63 28.40
N ASN A 509 -11.38 -13.47 29.68
CA ASN A 509 -10.41 -13.56 30.78
C ASN A 509 -10.50 -14.87 31.58
N ASP A 510 -11.11 -15.92 31.01
CA ASP A 510 -11.06 -17.29 31.54
C ASP A 510 -10.16 -18.18 30.67
#